data_AF-A0A922S362-F1
#
_entry.id   AF-A0A922S362-F1
#
_cell.length_a   1.000
_cell.length_b   1.000
_cell.length_c   1.000
_cell.angle_alpha   90.00
_cell.angle_beta   90.00
_cell.angle_gamma   90.00
#
_symmetry.space_group_name_H-M   'P 1'
#
loop_
_entity.id
_entity.type
_entity.pdbx_description
1 polymer ?
#
loop_
_entity_poly.entity_id
_entity_poly.type
_entity_poly.pdbx_seq_one_letter_code
_entity_poly.pdbx_strand_id
1 'polypeptide(L)'
;MKNVQKFAYFMVLDFEATCEQDRKIPVAEIIEFPVLMINASTLQTEAIFHRYVRPTVNPTLSDFCTELTGIIQSMVDDQPDLPTVLKTFDSFLDENNLKIIPYQFAFVTCGDCDLKTV
;
A
#
# COMPACT_ATOMS: atom_id res chain seq x y z
N MET A 1 9.81 32.64 0.12
CA MET A 1 10.09 31.36 -0.56
C MET A 1 8.77 30.88 -1.14
N LYS A 2 8.69 30.59 -2.44
CA LYS A 2 7.45 30.07 -3.03
C LYS A 2 7.27 28.63 -2.57
N ASN A 3 6.19 28.34 -1.86
CA ASN A 3 5.81 26.95 -1.58
C ASN A 3 5.35 26.35 -2.92
N VAL A 4 6.22 25.57 -3.56
CA VAL A 4 5.97 24.99 -4.90
C VAL A 4 4.97 23.83 -4.80
N GLN A 5 4.81 23.25 -3.62
CA GLN A 5 3.89 22.15 -3.33
C GLN A 5 2.49 22.67 -2.95
N LYS A 6 1.44 22.09 -3.56
CA LYS A 6 0.02 22.38 -3.36
C LYS A 6 -0.72 21.38 -2.45
N PHE A 7 -0.17 20.19 -2.22
CA PHE A 7 -0.80 19.15 -1.39
C PHE A 7 -0.63 19.43 0.11
N ALA A 8 -1.63 19.08 0.92
CA ALA A 8 -1.54 19.12 2.37
C ALA A 8 -0.84 17.87 2.93
N TYR A 9 -1.00 16.72 2.27
CA TYR A 9 -0.39 15.46 2.67
C TYR A 9 0.29 14.73 1.51
N PHE A 10 1.32 13.97 1.84
CA PHE A 10 1.90 12.94 1.01
C PHE A 10 1.51 11.57 1.56
N MET A 11 0.97 10.71 0.71
CA MET A 11 0.63 9.33 1.04
C MET A 11 1.75 8.44 0.51
N VAL A 12 2.74 8.14 1.35
CA VAL A 12 3.86 7.28 0.96
C VAL A 12 3.38 5.84 0.97
N LEU A 13 3.36 5.21 -0.20
CA LEU A 13 2.81 3.89 -0.47
C LEU A 13 3.92 2.97 -1.00
N ASP A 14 3.90 1.72 -0.57
CA ASP A 14 4.85 0.69 -1.00
C ASP A 14 4.18 -0.68 -0.91
N PHE A 15 3.68 -1.23 -2.02
CA PHE A 15 3.01 -2.53 -1.98
C PHE A 15 4.02 -3.67 -1.99
N GLU A 16 3.79 -4.66 -1.14
CA GLU A 16 4.36 -5.99 -1.36
C GLU A 16 3.36 -6.86 -2.10
N ALA A 17 3.87 -7.68 -3.02
CA ALA A 17 3.06 -8.56 -3.84
C ALA A 17 3.62 -9.98 -3.91
N THR A 18 2.74 -10.95 -4.20
CA THR A 18 3.16 -12.31 -4.53
C THR A 18 4.18 -12.29 -5.66
N CYS A 19 5.21 -13.13 -5.55
CA CYS A 19 6.26 -13.24 -6.57
C CYS A 19 6.90 -14.63 -6.56
N GLU A 20 7.67 -14.92 -7.60
CA GLU A 20 8.40 -16.18 -7.72
C GLU A 20 9.79 -15.94 -8.31
N GLN A 21 10.74 -16.80 -7.94
CA GLN A 21 12.10 -16.74 -8.44
C GLN A 21 12.15 -17.11 -9.93
N ASP A 22 12.89 -16.34 -10.72
CA ASP A 22 13.21 -16.61 -12.13
C ASP A 22 12.01 -16.77 -13.08
N ARG A 23 10.78 -16.45 -12.63
CA ARG A 23 9.59 -16.42 -13.48
C ARG A 23 8.61 -15.33 -13.07
N LYS A 24 7.97 -14.74 -14.07
CA LYS A 24 6.84 -13.83 -13.84
C LYS A 24 5.59 -14.66 -13.59
N ILE A 25 4.95 -14.47 -12.44
CA ILE A 25 3.63 -15.04 -12.20
C ILE A 25 2.57 -14.31 -13.06
N PRO A 26 1.55 -15.01 -13.57
CA PRO A 26 0.53 -14.39 -14.43
C PRO A 26 -0.25 -13.26 -13.74
N VAL A 27 -0.47 -13.39 -12.44
CA VAL A 27 -1.19 -12.43 -11.59
C VAL A 27 -0.38 -12.25 -10.31
N ALA A 28 0.22 -11.07 -10.15
CA ALA A 28 0.76 -10.64 -8.87
C ALA A 28 -0.36 -10.07 -8.02
N GLU A 29 -0.40 -10.41 -6.74
CA GLU A 29 -1.44 -10.00 -5.81
C GLU A 29 -0.79 -9.26 -4.65
N ILE A 30 -1.35 -8.11 -4.27
CA ILE A 30 -0.93 -7.36 -3.08
C ILE A 30 -1.08 -8.26 -1.86
N ILE A 31 -0.02 -8.38 -1.06
CA ILE A 31 0.03 -9.13 0.21
C ILE A 31 0.34 -8.23 1.41
N GLU A 32 0.79 -7.00 1.17
CA GLU A 32 0.94 -5.94 2.18
C GLU A 32 0.56 -4.58 1.59
N PHE A 33 -0.18 -3.80 2.35
CA PHE A 33 -0.66 -2.46 1.98
C PHE A 33 -0.33 -1.44 3.08
N PRO A 34 0.92 -0.95 3.14
CA PRO A 34 1.33 0.14 4.01
C PRO A 34 1.13 1.50 3.33
N VAL A 35 0.63 2.48 4.08
CA VAL A 35 0.59 3.90 3.68
C VAL A 35 0.96 4.79 4.86
N LEU A 36 1.95 5.65 4.68
CA LEU A 36 2.27 6.73 5.62
C LEU A 36 1.63 8.04 5.16
N MET A 37 0.78 8.63 5.99
CA MET A 37 0.26 9.97 5.77
C MET A 37 1.23 10.99 6.37
N ILE A 38 1.96 11.71 5.52
CA ILE A 38 2.96 12.71 5.91
C ILE A 38 2.40 14.10 5.66
N ASN A 39 2.42 14.97 6.67
CA ASN A 39 2.04 16.37 6.51
C ASN A 39 3.09 17.11 5.67
N ALA A 40 2.65 17.71 4.57
CA ALA A 40 3.55 18.35 3.60
C ALA A 40 4.25 19.61 4.15
N SER A 41 3.73 20.21 5.21
CA SER A 41 4.32 21.40 5.85
C SER A 41 5.35 21.04 6.92
N THR A 42 5.11 19.97 7.68
CA THR A 42 5.97 19.59 8.82
C THR A 42 6.90 18.41 8.51
N LEU A 43 6.61 17.67 7.43
CA LEU A 43 7.25 16.41 7.04
C LEU A 43 7.20 15.33 8.14
N GLN A 44 6.23 15.43 9.05
CA GLN A 44 5.97 14.42 10.07
C GLN A 44 4.89 13.46 9.62
N THR A 45 5.03 12.19 10.03
CA THR A 45 3.97 11.19 9.87
C THR A 45 2.85 11.47 10.87
N GLU A 46 1.64 11.68 10.36
CA GLU A 46 0.46 11.95 11.18
C GLU A 46 -0.47 10.74 11.32
N ALA A 47 -0.43 9.82 10.35
CA ALA A 47 -1.15 8.56 10.43
C ALA A 47 -0.44 7.46 9.64
N ILE A 48 -0.73 6.21 10.01
CA ILE A 48 -0.22 5.00 9.36
C ILE A 48 -1.40 4.08 9.07
N PHE A 49 -1.57 3.71 7.81
CA PHE A 49 -2.39 2.58 7.41
C PHE A 49 -1.46 1.40 7.13
N HIS A 50 -1.76 0.24 7.68
CA HIS A 50 -0.94 -0.96 7.45
C HIS A 50 -1.84 -2.18 7.55
N ARG A 51 -1.90 -2.98 6.49
CA ARG A 51 -2.66 -4.23 6.44
C ARG A 51 -1.90 -5.26 5.63
N TYR A 52 -1.83 -6.49 6.15
CA TYR A 52 -1.60 -7.65 5.32
C TYR A 52 -2.86 -8.00 4.56
N VAL A 53 -2.70 -8.60 3.39
CA VAL A 53 -3.79 -8.93 2.46
C VAL A 53 -3.68 -10.40 2.09
N ARG A 54 -4.79 -11.13 2.16
CA ARG A 54 -4.82 -12.53 1.75
C ARG A 54 -4.91 -12.65 0.22
N PRO A 55 -3.94 -13.27 -0.46
CA PRO A 55 -4.03 -13.55 -1.89
C PRO A 55 -5.08 -14.64 -2.16
N THR A 56 -5.76 -14.54 -3.30
CA THR A 56 -6.91 -15.40 -3.66
C THR A 56 -6.67 -16.23 -4.91
N VAL A 57 -5.78 -15.79 -5.80
CA VAL A 57 -5.39 -16.51 -7.02
C VAL A 57 -4.23 -17.46 -6.72
N ASN A 58 -3.20 -16.98 -6.02
CA ASN A 58 -2.03 -17.73 -5.59
C ASN A 58 -1.91 -17.65 -4.05
N PRO A 59 -2.72 -18.42 -3.30
CA PRO A 59 -2.83 -18.28 -1.84
C PRO A 59 -1.56 -18.71 -1.09
N THR A 60 -0.70 -19.51 -1.71
CA THR A 60 0.56 -19.99 -1.11
C THR A 60 1.72 -19.13 -1.56
N LEU A 61 2.38 -18.46 -0.63
CA LEU A 61 3.58 -17.67 -0.88
C LEU A 61 4.74 -18.60 -1.24
N SER A 62 5.54 -18.19 -2.22
CA SER A 62 6.78 -18.90 -2.53
C SER A 62 7.85 -18.62 -1.47
N ASP A 63 8.81 -19.53 -1.32
CA ASP A 63 9.96 -19.33 -0.42
C ASP A 63 10.71 -18.04 -0.81
N PHE A 64 10.90 -17.80 -2.12
CA PHE A 64 11.53 -16.58 -2.62
C PHE A 64 10.77 -15.31 -2.22
N CYS A 65 9.44 -15.31 -2.34
CA CYS A 65 8.61 -14.17 -1.92
C CYS A 65 8.73 -13.91 -0.42
N THR A 66 8.74 -14.98 0.37
CA THR A 66 8.94 -14.91 1.82
C THR A 66 10.33 -14.35 2.17
N GLU A 67 11.38 -14.80 1.50
CA GLU A 67 12.76 -14.32 1.70
C GLU A 67 12.94 -12.86 1.30
N LEU A 68 12.31 -12.44 0.20
CA LEU A 68 12.42 -11.09 -0.34
C LEU A 68 11.67 -10.06 0.52
N THR A 69 10.44 -10.38 0.92
CA THR A 69 9.52 -9.45 1.61
C THR A 69 9.58 -9.60 3.13
N GLY A 70 10.02 -10.75 3.64
CA GLY A 70 9.92 -11.12 5.06
C GLY A 70 8.53 -11.57 5.50
N ILE A 71 7.53 -11.59 4.60
CA ILE A 71 6.15 -11.98 4.90
C ILE A 71 6.01 -13.49 4.84
N ILE A 72 5.67 -14.11 5.97
CA ILE A 72 5.43 -15.56 6.07
C ILE A 72 3.95 -15.89 5.84
N GLN A 73 3.66 -17.13 5.43
CA GLN A 73 2.30 -17.59 5.12
C GLN A 73 1.26 -17.28 6.23
N SER A 74 1.63 -17.50 7.49
CA SER A 74 0.72 -17.25 8.63
C SER A 74 0.38 -15.76 8.83
N MET A 75 1.12 -14.83 8.22
CA MET A 75 0.79 -13.40 8.26
C MET A 75 -0.36 -13.06 7.33
N VAL A 76 -0.60 -13.84 6.26
CA VAL A 76 -1.61 -13.57 5.22
C VAL A 76 -2.82 -14.51 5.28
N ASP A 77 -2.68 -15.73 5.83
CA ASP A 77 -3.74 -16.76 5.84
C ASP A 77 -5.08 -16.28 6.42
N ASP A 78 -5.04 -15.58 7.55
CA ASP A 78 -6.23 -15.12 8.28
C ASP A 78 -6.57 -13.65 8.00
N GLN A 79 -5.99 -13.06 6.96
CA GLN A 79 -6.20 -11.65 6.62
C GLN A 79 -7.42 -11.43 5.72
N PRO A 80 -7.96 -10.20 5.68
CA PRO A 80 -8.96 -9.83 4.70
C PRO A 80 -8.40 -9.89 3.26
N ASP A 81 -9.29 -10.10 2.30
CA ASP A 81 -8.96 -9.99 0.88
C ASP A 81 -8.78 -8.52 0.44
N LEU A 82 -8.17 -8.32 -0.73
CA LEU A 82 -7.90 -6.98 -1.25
C LEU A 82 -9.14 -6.07 -1.35
N PRO A 83 -10.31 -6.53 -1.84
CA PRO A 83 -11.52 -5.71 -1.85
C PRO A 83 -11.94 -5.22 -0.45
N THR A 84 -11.77 -6.05 0.58
CA THR A 84 -12.08 -5.67 1.97
C THR A 84 -11.06 -4.68 2.52
N VAL A 85 -9.77 -4.88 2.23
CA VAL A 85 -8.72 -3.94 2.64
C VAL A 85 -8.89 -2.58 1.97
N LEU A 86 -9.27 -2.54 0.68
CA LEU A 86 -9.57 -1.29 -0.04
C LEU A 86 -10.73 -0.51 0.58
N LYS A 87 -11.80 -1.18 1.02
CA LYS A 87 -12.90 -0.53 1.76
C LYS A 87 -12.43 0.04 3.11
N THR A 88 -11.52 -0.68 3.77
CA THR A 88 -10.93 -0.23 5.03
C THR A 88 -10.03 0.99 4.80
N PHE A 89 -9.26 0.99 3.71
CA PHE A 89 -8.44 2.13 3.31
C PHE A 89 -9.31 3.34 2.93
N ASP A 90 -10.43 3.12 2.22
CA ASP A 90 -11.39 4.18 1.90
C ASP A 90 -11.99 4.81 3.17
N SER A 91 -12.28 3.98 4.20
CA SER A 91 -12.72 4.47 5.52
C SER A 91 -11.62 5.25 6.24
N PHE A 92 -10.37 4.79 6.17
CA PHE A 92 -9.22 5.52 6.70
C PHE A 92 -9.07 6.92 6.08
N LEU A 93 -9.34 7.07 4.78
CA LEU A 93 -9.35 8.39 4.13
C LEU A 93 -10.48 9.30 4.66
N ASP A 94 -11.66 8.74 4.96
CA ASP A 94 -12.77 9.50 5.55
C ASP A 94 -12.46 9.95 6.97
N GLU A 95 -11.95 9.05 7.81
CA GLU A 95 -11.58 9.33 9.20
C GLU A 95 -10.51 10.43 9.32
N ASN A 96 -9.61 10.50 8.34
CA ASN A 96 -8.58 11.54 8.27
C ASN A 96 -9.03 12.80 7.50
N ASN A 97 -10.32 12.92 7.18
CA ASN A 97 -10.91 14.07 6.49
C ASN A 97 -10.24 14.39 5.14
N LEU A 98 -9.74 13.37 4.44
CA LEU A 98 -8.97 13.52 3.19
C LEU A 98 -9.85 13.63 1.93
N LYS A 99 -11.16 13.42 2.06
CA LYS A 99 -12.13 13.49 0.95
C LYS A 99 -12.92 14.81 0.90
N ILE A 100 -12.72 15.70 1.87
CA ILE A 100 -13.53 16.93 2.02
C ILE A 100 -13.12 17.98 0.99
N ILE A 101 -11.83 18.08 0.66
CA ILE A 101 -11.29 19.11 -0.21
C ILE A 101 -10.63 18.45 -1.42
N PRO A 102 -10.93 18.88 -2.66
CA PRO A 102 -10.21 18.39 -3.83
C PRO A 102 -8.72 18.71 -3.72
N TYR A 103 -7.86 17.76 -4.12
CA TYR A 103 -6.38 17.89 -4.12
C TYR A 103 -5.73 18.00 -2.73
N GLN A 104 -6.30 17.37 -1.69
CA GLN A 104 -5.74 17.40 -0.34
C GLN A 104 -4.44 16.60 -0.20
N PHE A 105 -4.25 15.55 -0.99
CA PHE A 105 -3.05 14.71 -0.92
C PHE A 105 -2.59 14.20 -2.29
N ALA A 106 -1.37 13.68 -2.33
CA ALA A 106 -0.84 12.92 -3.46
C ALA A 106 -0.14 11.65 -2.97
N PHE A 107 -0.25 10.57 -3.76
CA PHE A 107 0.56 9.37 -3.53
C PHE A 107 2.02 9.60 -3.92
N VAL A 108 2.91 9.00 -3.14
CA VAL A 108 4.35 8.98 -3.37
C VAL A 108 4.81 7.53 -3.28
N THR A 109 5.45 7.04 -4.33
CA THR A 109 5.93 5.65 -4.46
C THR A 109 7.39 5.65 -4.89
N CYS A 110 8.11 4.54 -4.66
CA CYS A 110 9.48 4.38 -5.16
C CYS A 110 9.47 3.78 -6.57
N GLY A 111 9.23 4.63 -7.57
CA GLY A 111 9.08 4.21 -8.97
C GLY A 111 7.63 3.96 -9.36
N ASP A 112 7.44 3.38 -10.55
CA ASP A 112 6.12 3.24 -11.16
C ASP A 112 5.42 1.92 -10.80
N CYS A 113 6.15 0.97 -10.20
CA CYS A 113 5.70 -0.42 -10.09
C CYS A 113 4.35 -0.53 -9.39
N ASP A 114 4.18 0.15 -8.25
CA ASP A 114 3.00 0.11 -7.37
C ASP A 114 1.69 0.52 -8.03
N LEU A 115 1.70 1.53 -8.91
CA LEU A 115 0.49 2.12 -9.49
C LEU A 115 0.29 1.78 -10.96
N LYS A 116 1.34 1.29 -11.63
CA LYS A 116 1.30 0.95 -13.07
C LYS A 116 1.14 -0.54 -13.34
N THR A 117 1.58 -1.38 -12.40
CA THR A 117 1.92 -2.77 -12.71
C THR A 117 1.26 -3.79 -11.80
N VAL A 118 0.82 -3.36 -10.62
CA VAL A 118 0.09 -4.19 -9.65
C VAL A 118 -1.39 -4.24 -10.01
#